data_AF-A0A9D2SSI7-F1
#
_entry.id   AF-A0A9D2SSI7-F1
#
_cell.length_a   1.000
_cell.length_b   1.000
_cell.length_c   1.000
_cell.angle_alpha   90.00
_cell.angle_beta   90.00
_cell.angle_gamma   90.00
#
_symmetry.space_group_name_H-M   'P 1'
#
loop_
_entity.id
_entity.type
_entity.pdbx_description
1 polymer ?
#
loop_
_entity_poly.entity_id
_entity_poly.type
_entity_poly.pdbx_seq_one_letter_code
_entity_poly.pdbx_strand_id
1 'polypeptide(L)'
;MYRGLWNLITKYLDNSHAVSVFLPVIIVGWTIAGVLVGLIVCALTGTGIISALADLICAGGYAGLILGLFGGCFFLYRIGV
;
A
#
# COMPACT_ATOMS: atom_id res chain seq x y z
N MET A 1 2.70 -12.10 -0.78
CA MET A 1 1.51 -11.24 -0.90
C MET A 1 1.17 -10.92 -2.35
N TYR A 2 2.05 -10.27 -3.11
CA TYR A 2 1.81 -9.84 -4.50
C TYR A 2 1.41 -10.94 -5.48
N ARG A 3 2.14 -12.07 -5.49
CA ARG A 3 1.88 -13.19 -6.42
C ARG A 3 0.55 -13.91 -6.18
N GLY A 4 0.09 -13.95 -4.92
CA GLY A 4 -1.20 -14.54 -4.55
C GLY A 4 -2.37 -13.64 -4.90
N LEU A 5 -2.25 -12.33 -4.62
CA LEU A 5 -3.24 -11.33 -5.02
C LEU A 5 -3.41 -11.29 -6.55
N TRP A 6 -2.29 -11.32 -7.28
CA TRP A 6 -2.28 -11.32 -8.75
C TRP A 6 -3.05 -12.52 -9.32
N ASN A 7 -2.77 -13.73 -8.83
CA ASN A 7 -3.46 -14.94 -9.28
C ASN A 7 -4.97 -14.92 -8.99
N LEU A 8 -5.39 -14.27 -7.90
CA LEU A 8 -6.79 -14.16 -7.52
C LEU A 8 -7.52 -13.13 -8.40
N ILE A 9 -6.87 -12.00 -8.69
CA ILE A 9 -7.42 -10.92 -9.52
C ILE A 9 -7.52 -11.38 -10.99
N THR A 10 -6.47 -11.97 -11.56
CA THR A 10 -6.50 -12.48 -12.96
C THR A 10 -7.47 -13.64 -13.16
N LYS A 11 -7.85 -14.36 -12.08
CA LYS A 11 -8.87 -15.42 -12.14
C LYS A 11 -10.30 -14.87 -12.26
N TYR A 12 -10.54 -13.64 -11.82
CA TYR A 12 -11.87 -13.01 -11.82
C TYR A 12 -11.97 -11.79 -12.77
N LEU A 13 -10.86 -11.19 -13.19
CA LEU A 13 -10.80 -10.03 -14.09
C LEU A 13 -9.83 -10.27 -15.25
N ASP A 14 -10.22 -9.79 -16.43
CA ASP A 14 -9.36 -9.73 -17.61
C ASP A 14 -8.08 -8.92 -17.31
N ASN A 15 -6.95 -9.32 -17.92
CA ASN A 15 -5.62 -8.76 -17.68
C ASN A 15 -5.58 -7.23 -17.80
N SER A 16 -6.40 -6.65 -18.68
CA SER A 16 -6.44 -5.20 -18.89
C SER A 16 -7.05 -4.43 -17.71
N HIS A 17 -8.00 -5.03 -16.99
CA HIS A 17 -8.62 -4.42 -15.81
C HIS A 17 -7.95 -4.85 -14.50
N ALA A 18 -7.29 -6.01 -14.49
CA ALA A 18 -6.54 -6.53 -13.35
C ALA A 18 -5.47 -5.54 -12.88
N VAL A 19 -4.75 -4.90 -13.81
CA VAL A 19 -3.71 -3.89 -13.51
C VAL A 19 -4.28 -2.68 -12.77
N SER A 20 -5.42 -2.16 -13.25
CA SER A 20 -6.07 -0.97 -12.67
C SER A 20 -6.63 -1.22 -11.27
N VAL A 21 -6.95 -2.47 -10.93
CA VAL A 21 -7.46 -2.85 -9.59
C VAL A 21 -6.33 -3.28 -8.66
N PHE A 22 -5.28 -3.90 -9.19
CA PHE A 22 -4.14 -4.37 -8.40
C PHE A 22 -3.33 -3.23 -7.80
N LEU A 23 -3.09 -2.17 -8.58
CA LEU A 23 -2.31 -1.01 -8.14
C LEU A 23 -2.92 -0.30 -6.91
N PRO A 24 -4.21 0.11 -6.92
CA PRO A 24 -4.82 0.75 -5.75
C PRO A 24 -4.91 -0.20 -4.55
N VAL A 25 -5.15 -1.51 -4.77
CA VAL A 25 -5.18 -2.48 -3.67
C VAL A 25 -3.84 -2.58 -2.96
N ILE A 26 -2.73 -2.55 -3.71
CA ILE A 26 -1.38 -2.55 -3.13
C ILE A 26 -1.08 -1.25 -2.40
N ILE A 27 -1.46 -0.11 -2.97
CA ILE A 27 -1.29 1.20 -2.31
C ILE A 27 -2.05 1.21 -0.99
N VAL A 28 -3.31 0.79 -0.98
CA VAL A 28 -4.12 0.69 0.25
C VAL A 28 -3.47 -0.28 1.25
N GLY A 29 -2.96 -1.42 0.79
CA GLY A 29 -2.24 -2.36 1.64
C GLY A 29 -1.01 -1.76 2.32
N TRP A 30 -0.17 -1.02 1.57
CA TRP A 30 1.00 -0.34 2.11
C TRP A 30 0.67 0.85 2.99
N THR A 31 -0.37 1.62 2.65
CA THR A 31 -0.83 2.73 3.47
C THR A 31 -1.37 2.24 4.81
N ILE A 32 -2.18 1.17 4.84
CA ILE A 32 -2.66 0.57 6.10
C ILE A 32 -1.48 0.07 6.94
N ALA A 33 -0.51 -0.60 6.31
CA ALA A 33 0.69 -1.07 7.02
C ALA A 33 1.50 0.11 7.61
N GLY A 34 1.70 1.18 6.84
CA GLY A 34 2.41 2.38 7.28
C GLY A 34 1.70 3.10 8.43
N VAL A 35 0.38 3.26 8.34
CA VAL A 35 -0.44 3.86 9.39
C VAL A 35 -0.42 2.99 10.66
N LEU A 36 -0.51 1.67 10.53
CA LEU A 36 -0.49 0.76 11.68
C LEU A 36 0.87 0.82 12.40
N VAL A 37 1.98 0.78 11.66
CA VAL A 37 3.33 0.89 12.24
C VAL A 37 3.50 2.23 12.94
N GLY A 38 3.09 3.33 12.30
CA GLY A 38 3.23 4.65 12.90
C GLY A 38 2.32 4.86 14.12
N LEU A 39 1.14 4.23 14.16
CA LEU A 39 0.28 4.22 15.34
C LEU A 39 0.94 3.49 16.52
N ILE A 40 1.59 2.35 16.26
CA ILE A 40 2.33 1.58 17.28
C ILE A 40 3.48 2.41 17.84
N VAL A 41 4.27 3.08 16.98
CA VAL A 41 5.37 3.95 17.41
C VAL A 41 4.86 5.14 18.23
N CYS A 42 3.74 5.75 17.82
CA CYS A 42 3.12 6.84 18.56
C CYS A 42 2.62 6.39 19.94
N ALA A 43 2.05 5.17 20.03
CA ALA A 43 1.61 4.58 21.30
C ALA A 43 2.79 4.29 22.25
N LEU A 44 3.95 3.89 21.72
CA LEU A 44 5.16 3.66 22.51
C LEU A 44 5.83 4.95 22.98
N THR A 45 5.73 6.04 22.22
CA THR A 45 6.43 7.31 22.50
C THR A 45 5.61 8.22 23.43
N GLY A 46 4.31 7.95 23.64
CA GLY A 46 3.46 8.70 24.56
C GLY A 46 3.19 10.15 24.14
N THR A 47 3.53 10.53 22.91
CA THR A 47 3.28 11.86 22.34
C THR A 47 1.80 12.04 22.01
N GLY A 48 1.29 13.27 22.16
CA GLY A 48 -0.10 13.63 21.87
C GLY A 48 -0.57 13.11 20.51
N ILE A 49 -1.34 12.04 20.55
CA ILE A 49 -1.66 11.18 19.40
C ILE A 49 -2.28 12.00 18.28
N ILE A 50 -3.12 12.99 18.59
CA ILE A 50 -3.95 13.72 17.63
C ILE A 50 -3.12 14.63 16.70
N SER A 51 -2.11 15.34 17.22
CA SER A 51 -1.29 16.24 16.42
C SER A 51 -0.23 15.49 15.61
N ALA A 52 0.34 14.43 16.18
CA ALA A 52 1.29 13.57 15.48
C ALA A 52 0.62 12.67 14.45
N LEU A 53 -0.67 12.32 14.63
CA LEU A 53 -1.41 11.48 13.68
C LEU A 53 -1.50 12.12 12.30
N ALA A 54 -1.75 13.42 12.23
CA ALA A 54 -1.92 14.11 10.95
C ALA A 54 -0.62 14.07 10.14
N ASP A 55 0.52 14.32 10.78
CA ASP A 55 1.83 14.28 10.15
C ASP A 55 2.23 12.85 9.78
N LEU A 56 1.92 11.89 10.66
CA LEU A 56 2.18 10.47 10.44
C LEU A 56 1.30 9.85 9.34
N ILE A 57 0.03 10.24 9.24
CA ILE A 57 -0.89 9.83 8.16
C ILE A 57 -0.46 10.50 6.85
N CYS A 58 -0.01 11.76 6.90
CA CYS A 58 0.53 12.46 5.75
C CYS A 58 1.79 11.76 5.24
N ALA A 59 2.83 11.64 6.07
CA ALA A 59 4.09 10.98 5.74
C ALA A 59 3.90 9.50 5.39
N GLY A 60 3.08 8.78 6.15
CA GLY A 60 2.73 7.38 5.91
C GLY A 60 1.89 7.18 4.66
N GLY A 61 1.01 8.11 4.34
CA GLY A 61 0.23 8.14 3.10
C GLY A 61 1.10 8.40 1.88
N TYR A 62 2.02 9.37 1.95
CA TYR A 62 2.99 9.63 0.88
C TYR A 62 3.96 8.46 0.70
N ALA A 63 4.50 7.90 1.80
CA ALA A 63 5.37 6.73 1.74
C ALA A 63 4.63 5.49 1.21
N GLY A 64 3.38 5.28 1.64
CA GLY A 64 2.53 4.18 1.17
C GLY A 64 2.13 4.30 -0.29
N LEU A 65 1.84 5.51 -0.77
CA LEU A 65 1.62 5.81 -2.18
C LEU A 65 2.87 5.53 -3.00
N ILE A 66 4.02 6.06 -2.60
CA ILE A 66 5.27 5.90 -3.35
C ILE A 66 5.70 4.43 -3.37
N LEU A 67 5.77 3.76 -2.23
CA LEU A 67 6.16 2.34 -2.17
C LEU A 67 5.13 1.43 -2.83
N GLY A 68 3.84 1.75 -2.72
CA GLY A 68 2.74 1.03 -3.35
C GLY A 68 2.78 1.13 -4.88
N LEU A 69 2.94 2.34 -5.42
CA LEU A 69 3.10 2.58 -6.86
C LEU A 69 4.38 1.95 -7.40
N PHE A 70 5.53 2.22 -6.77
CA PHE A 70 6.82 1.74 -7.26
C PHE A 70 6.91 0.22 -7.19
N GLY A 71 6.45 -0.38 -6.08
CA GLY A 71 6.40 -1.83 -5.91
C GLY A 71 5.38 -2.52 -6.83
N GLY A 72 4.23 -1.88 -7.05
CA GLY A 72 3.20 -2.37 -7.98
C GLY A 72 3.66 -2.35 -9.43
N CYS A 73 4.20 -1.22 -9.91
CA CYS A 73 4.75 -1.07 -11.25
C CYS A 73 5.94 -2.01 -11.51
N PHE A 74 6.85 -2.13 -10.55
CA PHE A 74 7.99 -3.06 -10.68
C PHE A 74 7.54 -4.52 -10.75
N PHE A 75 6.51 -4.89 -9.97
CA PHE A 75 5.94 -6.23 -10.03
C PHE A 75 5.32 -6.49 -11.40
N LEU A 76 4.48 -5.59 -11.90
CA LEU A 76 3.85 -5.64 -13.23
C LEU A 76 4.88 -5.75 -14.37
N TYR A 77 5.93 -4.92 -14.33
CA TYR A 77 7.03 -4.95 -15.28
C TYR A 77 7.74 -6.32 -15.30
N ARG A 78 7.91 -6.97 -14.14
CA ARG A 78 8.52 -8.30 -14.06
C ARG A 78 7.65 -9.41 -14.65
N ILE A 79 6.33 -9.26 -14.65
CA ILE A 79 5.39 -10.24 -15.22
C ILE A 79 5.21 -10.08 -16.73
N GLY A 80 5.75 -9.01 -17.33
CA GLY A 80 5.70 -8.77 -18.78
C GLY A 80 4.32 -8.40 -19.30
N VAL A 81 3.46 -7.84 -18.43
CA VAL A 81 2.19 -7.19 -18.79
C VAL A 81 2.42 -5.71 -19.02
#